data_AF-A0A347U550-F1
#
_entry.id   AF-A0A347U550-F1
#
_cell.length_a   1.000
_cell.length_b   1.000
_cell.length_c   1.000
_cell.angle_alpha   90.00
_cell.angle_beta   90.00
_cell.angle_gamma   90.00
#
_symmetry.space_group_name_H-M   'P 1'
#
loop_
_entity.id
_entity.type
_entity.pdbx_description
1 polymer ?
#
loop_
_entity_poly.entity_id
_entity_poly.type
_entity_poly.pdbx_seq_one_letter_code
_entity_poly.pdbx_strand_id
1 'polypeptide(L)'
;MIPKDFIHKCMFVFLYDFTNRFKSLFFILILYIFLLFYFSINDGYVIISFVIIYAILIIKPFDINKTLNKEFKRYKKYLRLKRIRKHHGKN
;
A
#
# COMPACT_ATOMS: atom_id res chain seq x y z
N MET A 1 -9.27 4.29 -14.61
CA MET A 1 -9.92 3.20 -15.39
C MET A 1 -9.29 1.91 -14.89
N ILE A 2 -10.03 0.83 -14.57
CA ILE A 2 -9.37 -0.36 -13.99
C ILE A 2 -8.41 -0.91 -15.05
N PRO A 3 -7.09 -1.00 -14.78
CA PRO A 3 -6.14 -1.40 -15.81
C PRO A 3 -6.43 -2.82 -16.30
N LYS A 4 -6.40 -3.01 -17.63
CA LYS A 4 -6.55 -4.35 -18.24
C LYS A 4 -5.26 -5.15 -18.16
N ASP A 5 -4.11 -4.47 -18.32
CA ASP A 5 -2.80 -5.12 -18.30
C ASP A 5 -2.45 -5.60 -16.89
N PHE A 6 -1.91 -6.81 -16.83
CA PHE A 6 -1.60 -7.49 -15.56
C PHE A 6 -0.69 -6.66 -14.66
N ILE A 7 0.37 -6.09 -15.23
CA ILE A 7 1.36 -5.28 -14.50
C ILE A 7 0.70 -4.03 -13.93
N HIS A 8 -0.04 -3.29 -14.76
CA HIS A 8 -0.71 -2.06 -14.35
C HIS A 8 -1.79 -2.33 -13.31
N LYS A 9 -2.49 -3.45 -13.43
CA LYS A 9 -3.47 -3.89 -12.44
C LYS A 9 -2.80 -4.23 -11.12
N CYS A 10 -1.69 -4.96 -11.14
CA CYS A 10 -0.93 -5.30 -9.93
C CYS A 10 -0.43 -4.04 -9.23
N MET A 11 0.16 -3.11 -9.98
CA MET A 11 0.62 -1.82 -9.48
C MET A 11 -0.53 -1.00 -8.88
N PHE A 12 -1.69 -0.96 -9.55
CA PHE A 12 -2.87 -0.23 -9.06
C PHE A 12 -3.41 -0.84 -7.75
N VAL A 13 -3.43 -2.17 -7.62
CA VAL A 13 -3.84 -2.83 -6.38
C VAL A 13 -2.86 -2.52 -5.25
N PHE A 14 -1.57 -2.56 -5.54
CA PHE A 14 -0.53 -2.20 -4.59
C PHE A 14 -0.70 -0.74 -4.12
N LEU A 15 -0.86 0.21 -5.05
CA LEU A 15 -1.15 1.61 -4.73
C LEU A 15 -2.43 1.77 -3.89
N TYR A 16 -3.50 1.08 -4.25
CA TYR A 16 -4.75 1.12 -3.51
C TYR A 16 -4.59 0.64 -2.07
N ASP A 17 -3.89 -0.48 -1.87
CA ASP A 17 -3.63 -1.03 -0.53
C ASP A 17 -2.58 -0.20 0.22
N PHE A 18 -1.57 0.36 -0.44
CA PHE A 18 -0.60 1.27 0.14
C PHE A 18 -1.26 2.55 0.67
N THR A 19 -2.18 3.11 -0.12
CA THR A 19 -2.86 4.35 0.25
C THR A 19 -4.00 4.17 1.25
N ASN A 20 -4.72 3.04 1.20
CA ASN A 20 -5.90 2.83 2.04
C ASN A 20 -5.69 1.86 3.20
N ARG A 21 -4.60 1.08 3.23
CA ARG A 21 -4.28 0.18 4.34
C ARG A 21 -2.89 0.47 4.89
N PHE A 22 -2.89 0.97 6.11
CA PHE A 22 -1.69 1.18 6.92
C PHE A 22 -0.85 -0.10 7.16
N LYS A 23 -1.42 -1.29 6.88
CA LYS A 23 -0.74 -2.58 6.99
C LYS A 23 0.56 -2.66 6.18
N SER A 24 0.59 -2.03 5.00
CA SER A 24 1.77 -2.04 4.13
C SER A 24 2.93 -1.25 4.73
N LEU A 25 2.66 -0.03 5.22
CA LEU A 25 3.64 0.80 5.93
C LEU A 25 4.13 0.12 7.20
N PHE A 26 3.21 -0.45 7.99
CA PHE A 26 3.56 -1.18 9.21
C PHE A 26 4.45 -2.41 8.93
N PHE A 27 4.18 -3.13 7.84
CA PHE A 27 5.03 -4.25 7.41
C PHE A 27 6.45 -3.79 7.05
N ILE A 28 6.58 -2.67 6.31
CA ILE A 28 7.89 -2.07 5.97
C ILE A 28 8.65 -1.67 7.25
N LEU A 29 7.96 -1.12 8.25
CA LEU A 29 8.55 -0.78 9.55
C LEU A 29 9.07 -2.00 10.29
N ILE A 30 8.27 -3.07 10.39
CA ILE A 30 8.71 -4.32 11.05
C ILE A 30 9.91 -4.92 10.34
N LEU A 31 9.88 -4.99 9.00
CA LEU A 31 10.97 -5.53 8.20
C LEU A 31 12.26 -4.75 8.46
N TYR A 32 12.17 -3.43 8.53
CA TYR A 32 13.32 -2.59 8.81
C TYR A 32 13.89 -2.79 10.22
N ILE A 33 13.03 -2.81 11.25
CA ILE A 33 13.46 -3.08 12.62
C ILE A 33 14.14 -4.45 12.68
N PHE A 34 13.55 -5.47 12.05
CA PHE A 34 14.14 -6.80 11.96
C PHE A 34 15.53 -6.79 11.31
N LEU A 35 15.71 -6.07 10.20
CA LEU A 35 16.99 -5.95 9.51
C LEU A 35 18.06 -5.26 10.37
N LEU A 36 17.69 -4.18 11.08
CA LEU A 36 18.61 -3.50 12.00
C LEU A 36 19.12 -4.46 13.08
N PHE A 37 18.22 -5.23 13.70
CA PHE A 37 18.58 -6.22 14.71
C PHE A 37 19.41 -7.37 14.11
N TYR A 38 19.00 -7.91 12.96
CA TYR A 38 19.67 -9.03 12.31
C TYR A 38 21.12 -8.71 11.94
N PHE A 39 21.36 -7.52 11.40
CA PHE A 39 22.70 -7.06 11.03
C PHE A 39 23.46 -6.34 12.16
N SER A 40 22.87 -6.24 13.35
CA SER A 40 23.44 -5.48 14.49
C SER A 40 23.88 -4.06 14.10
N ILE A 41 23.11 -3.40 13.23
CA ILE A 41 23.40 -2.04 12.76
C ILE A 41 23.06 -1.06 13.88
N ASN A 42 24.10 -0.44 14.45
CA ASN A 42 23.97 0.64 15.43
C ASN A 42 24.50 1.99 14.90
N ASP A 43 24.59 2.11 13.57
CA ASP A 43 24.99 3.36 12.92
C ASP A 43 23.82 4.35 12.95
N GLY A 44 23.99 5.43 13.72
CA GLY A 44 23.00 6.49 13.85
C GLY A 44 22.63 7.14 12.52
N TYR A 45 23.55 7.24 11.56
CA TYR A 45 23.26 7.80 10.24
C TYR A 45 22.32 6.90 9.43
N VAL A 46 22.51 5.59 9.51
CA VAL A 46 21.62 4.61 8.86
C VAL A 46 20.22 4.70 9.47
N ILE A 47 20.12 4.75 10.80
CA ILE A 47 18.84 4.89 11.51
C ILE A 47 18.13 6.18 11.12
N ILE A 48 18.83 7.32 11.14
CA ILE A 48 18.27 8.62 10.78
C ILE A 48 17.79 8.63 9.33
N SER A 49 18.59 8.09 8.39
CA SER A 49 18.23 8.03 6.97
C SER A 49 16.93 7.25 6.74
N PHE A 50 16.75 6.14 7.45
CA PHE A 50 15.50 5.38 7.38
C PHE A 50 14.32 6.14 7.94
N VAL A 51 14.46 6.79 9.10
CA VAL A 51 13.37 7.56 9.71
C VAL A 51 12.88 8.65 8.75
N ILE A 52 13.81 9.33 8.07
CA ILE A 52 13.49 10.36 7.06
C ILE A 52 12.72 9.72 5.88
N ILE A 53 13.22 8.63 5.31
CA ILE A 53 12.58 7.93 4.18
C ILE A 53 11.18 7.43 4.59
N TYR A 54 11.06 6.88 5.80
CA TYR A 54 9.81 6.35 6.33
C TYR A 54 8.79 7.46 6.58
N ALA A 55 9.21 8.62 7.09
CA ALA A 55 8.35 9.80 7.23
C ALA A 55 7.80 10.27 5.88
N ILE A 56 8.63 10.30 4.84
CA ILE A 56 8.20 10.63 3.46
C ILE A 56 7.17 9.60 2.97
N LEU A 57 7.40 8.30 3.22
CA LEU A 57 6.48 7.22 2.86
C LEU A 57 5.12 7.34 3.56
N ILE A 58 5.04 7.90 4.76
CA ILE A 58 3.76 8.14 5.46
C ILE A 58 2.97 9.28 4.80
N ILE A 59 3.65 10.32 4.29
CA ILE A 59 2.99 11.50 3.73
C ILE A 59 2.51 11.26 2.29
N LYS A 60 3.30 10.54 1.48
CA LYS A 60 2.99 10.22 0.07
C LYS A 60 1.58 9.64 -0.17
N PRO A 61 1.03 8.73 0.65
CA PRO A 61 -0.33 8.24 0.56
C PRO A 61 -1.39 9.34 0.45
N PHE A 62 -1.25 10.46 1.18
CA PHE A 62 -2.24 11.53 1.18
C PHE A 62 -2.35 12.21 -0.20
N ASP A 63 -1.22 12.49 -0.84
CA ASP A 63 -1.17 13.08 -2.18
C ASP A 63 -1.70 12.13 -3.26
N ILE A 64 -1.33 10.85 -3.16
CA ILE A 64 -1.81 9.81 -4.08
C ILE A 64 -3.33 9.65 -3.91
N ASN A 65 -3.83 9.63 -2.68
CA ASN A 65 -5.26 9.52 -2.41
C ASN A 65 -6.03 10.71 -3.01
N LYS A 66 -5.50 11.92 -2.87
CA LYS A 66 -6.13 13.12 -3.43
C LYS A 66 -6.23 13.04 -4.97
N THR A 67 -5.15 12.61 -5.62
CA THR A 67 -5.08 12.48 -7.09
C THR A 67 -5.95 11.34 -7.61
N LEU A 68 -5.91 10.17 -6.96
CA LEU A 68 -6.57 8.94 -7.41
C LEU A 68 -7.90 8.65 -6.71
N ASN A 69 -8.46 9.57 -5.91
CA ASN A 69 -9.68 9.35 -5.12
C ASN A 69 -10.84 8.79 -5.97
N LYS A 70 -11.07 9.39 -7.15
CA LYS A 70 -12.13 8.96 -8.08
C LYS A 70 -11.90 7.53 -8.57
N GLU A 71 -10.66 7.18 -8.90
CA GLU A 71 -10.24 5.86 -9.36
C GLU A 71 -10.43 4.80 -8.25
N PHE A 72 -9.95 5.11 -7.04
CA PHE A 72 -10.07 4.26 -5.86
C PHE A 72 -11.52 4.04 -5.46
N LYS A 73 -12.38 5.07 -5.54
CA LYS A 73 -13.82 4.93 -5.28
C LYS A 73 -14.49 3.99 -6.29
N ARG A 74 -14.14 4.11 -7.58
CA ARG A 74 -14.62 3.18 -8.63
C ARG A 74 -14.14 1.75 -8.36
N TYR A 75 -12.87 1.58 -8.00
CA TYR A 75 -12.32 0.27 -7.68
C TYR A 75 -12.96 -0.37 -6.43
N LYS A 76 -13.21 0.41 -5.38
CA LYS A 76 -13.94 -0.04 -4.19
C LYS A 76 -15.35 -0.52 -4.54
N LYS A 77 -16.07 0.20 -5.41
CA LYS A 77 -17.38 -0.22 -5.93
C LYS A 77 -17.28 -1.54 -6.71
N TYR A 78 -16.29 -1.66 -7.59
CA TYR A 78 -16.03 -2.91 -8.32
C TYR A 78 -15.79 -4.09 -7.38
N LEU A 79 -14.95 -3.94 -6.35
CA LEU A 79 -14.69 -4.99 -5.37
C LEU A 79 -15.94 -5.41 -4.59
N ARG A 80 -16.83 -4.47 -4.26
CA ARG A 80 -18.12 -4.77 -3.61
C ARG A 80 -19.01 -5.60 -4.53
N LEU A 81 -19.18 -5.18 -5.78
CA LEU A 81 -20.00 -5.91 -6.77
C LEU A 81 -19.43 -7.30 -7.05
N LYS A 82 -18.11 -7.43 -7.16
CA LYS A 82 -17.42 -8.71 -7.35
C LYS A 82 -17.69 -9.67 -6.21
N ARG A 83 -17.68 -9.19 -4.95
CA ARG A 83 -18.04 -10.00 -3.77
C ARG A 83 -19.49 -10.46 -3.82
N ILE A 84 -20.42 -9.55 -4.11
CA ILE A 84 -21.86 -9.87 -4.19
C ILE A 84 -22.12 -10.96 -5.22
N ARG A 85 -21.57 -10.84 -6.45
CA ARG A 85 -21.72 -11.86 -7.50
C ARG A 85 -21.20 -13.24 -7.09
N LYS A 86 -20.06 -13.28 -6.38
CA LYS A 86 -19.48 -14.53 -5.87
C LYS A 86 -20.39 -15.22 -4.83
N HIS A 87 -21.12 -14.45 -4.04
CA HIS A 87 -22.09 -14.98 -3.07
C HIS A 87 -23.41 -15.37 -3.72
N HIS A 88 -23.90 -14.62 -4.71
CA HIS A 88 -25.15 -14.92 -5.41
C HIS A 88 -25.07 -16.11 -6.38
N GLY A 89 -23.92 -16.36 -7.02
CA GLY A 89 -23.72 -17.53 -7.90
C GLY A 89 -23.44 -18.84 -7.18
N LYS A 90 -23.60 -18.88 -5.86
CA LYS A 90 -23.42 -20.07 -5.02
C LYS A 90 -24.74 -20.63 -4.45
N ASN A 91 -25.87 -19.97 -4.76
CA ASN A 91 -27.21 -20.45 -4.45
C ASN A 91 -27.82 -21.08 -5.70
#